data_AF-A0A9N9EFP0-F1
#
_entry.id   AF-A0A9N9EFP0-F1
#
_cell.length_a   1.000
_cell.length_b   1.000
_cell.length_c   1.000
_cell.angle_alpha   90.00
_cell.angle_beta   90.00
_cell.angle_gamma   90.00
#
_symmetry.space_group_name_H-M   'P 1'
#
loop_
_entity.id
_entity.type
_entity.pdbx_description
1 polymer ?
#
loop_
_entity_poly.entity_id
_entity_poly.type
_entity_poly.pdbx_seq_one_letter_code
_entity_poly.pdbx_strand_id
1 'polypeptide(L)' 'MFVVAGDDSKTRVDIVELKEHPFFIGTQFRPEYTSQPLHPAPLFLGLILASAGSLVLSSLYMNQVTEECAIVIK' A
#
# COMPACT_ATOMS: atom_id res chain seq x y z
N MET A 1 8.97 6.07 12.63
CA MET A 1 8.78 7.22 11.70
C MET A 1 7.73 6.86 10.65
N PHE A 2 6.75 7.74 10.39
CA PHE A 2 5.72 7.50 9.36
C PHE A 2 6.13 8.04 7.99
N VAL A 3 5.83 7.30 6.92
CA VAL A 3 5.89 7.79 5.53
C VAL A 3 4.47 8.10 5.07
N VAL A 4 4.31 9.23 4.40
CA VAL A 4 3.01 9.78 4.03
C VAL A 4 3.03 10.04 2.53
N ALA A 5 2.09 9.43 1.80
CA ALA A 5 1.79 9.76 0.41
C ALA A 5 0.40 10.43 0.33
N GLY A 6 0.27 11.44 -0.50
CA GLY A 6 -0.91 12.28 -0.55
C GLY A 6 -0.84 13.25 -1.71
N ASP A 7 -1.97 13.82 -2.10
CA ASP A 7 -2.21 14.53 -3.36
C ASP A 7 -1.17 15.58 -3.78
N ASP A 8 -1.17 15.99 -5.05
CA ASP A 8 -0.20 16.97 -5.59
C ASP A 8 -0.17 18.30 -4.81
N SER A 9 -1.29 18.67 -4.18
CA SER A 9 -1.39 19.87 -3.33
C SER A 9 -0.80 19.66 -1.93
N LYS A 10 -0.48 18.41 -1.55
CA LYS A 10 0.02 17.96 -0.25
C LYS A 10 -0.89 18.34 0.92
N THR A 11 -2.18 18.55 0.65
CA THR A 11 -3.17 18.91 1.68
C THR A 11 -3.93 17.70 2.18
N ARG A 12 -4.02 16.63 1.37
CA ARG A 12 -4.68 15.38 1.75
C ARG A 12 -3.70 14.22 1.73
N VAL A 13 -3.71 13.46 2.81
CA VAL A 13 -2.97 12.20 2.91
C VAL A 13 -3.85 11.05 2.42
N ASP A 14 -3.34 10.27 1.48
CA ASP A 14 -4.06 9.12 0.93
C ASP A 14 -3.52 7.78 1.48
N ILE A 15 -2.23 7.68 1.78
CA ILE A 15 -1.58 6.47 2.33
C ILE A 15 -0.59 6.84 3.45
N VAL A 16 -0.58 6.03 4.51
CA VAL A 16 0.42 6.08 5.58
C VAL A 16 1.09 4.72 5.78
N GLU A 17 2.40 4.74 6.04
CA GLU A 17 3.20 3.54 6.36
C GLU A 17 4.02 3.75 7.65
N LEU A 18 4.16 2.71 8.47
CA LEU A 18 5.03 2.71 9.64
C LEU A 18 6.26 1.82 9.39
N LYS A 19 7.43 2.44 9.19
CA LYS A 19 8.70 1.76 8.84
C LYS A 19 9.17 0.70 9.83
N GLU A 20 8.76 0.80 11.09
CA GLU A 20 9.23 -0.06 12.18
C GLU A 20 8.32 -1.30 12.37
N HIS A 21 7.27 -1.45 11.57
CA HIS A 21 6.35 -2.57 11.62
C HIS A 21 6.47 -3.41 10.33
N PRO A 22 6.48 -4.76 10.42
CA PRO A 22 6.72 -5.63 9.25
C PRO A 22 5.70 -5.43 8.12
N PHE A 23 4.47 -5.05 8.46
CA PHE A 23 3.46 -4.60 7.51
C PHE A 23 2.45 -3.70 8.22
N PHE A 24 2.51 -2.40 7.98
CA PHE A 24 1.54 -1.44 8.52
C PHE A 24 1.26 -0.38 7.48
N ILE A 25 0.08 -0.45 6.88
CA ILE A 25 -0.40 0.51 5.89
C ILE A 25 -1.82 0.92 6.25
N GLY A 26 -2.06 2.22 6.23
CA GLY A 26 -3.40 2.81 6.29
C GLY A 26 -3.71 3.56 5.00
N THR A 27 -4.92 3.41 4.47
CA THR A 27 -5.36 4.11 3.26
C THR A 27 -6.69 4.81 3.48
N GLN A 28 -6.88 5.96 2.82
CA GLN A 28 -8.15 6.68 2.84
C GLN A 28 -9.12 6.18 1.75
N PHE A 29 -8.59 5.68 0.63
CA PHE A 29 -9.39 5.09 -0.44
C PHE A 29 -9.86 3.67 -0.10
N ARG A 30 -10.75 3.14 -0.95
CA ARG A 30 -11.48 1.88 -0.76
C ARG A 30 -10.94 0.79 -1.71
N PRO A 31 -9.81 0.12 -1.35
CA PRO A 31 -9.18 -0.88 -2.22
C PRO A 31 -10.04 -2.12 -2.45
N GLU A 32 -11.12 -2.33 -1.68
CA GLU A 32 -12.05 -3.43 -1.89
C GLU A 32 -12.87 -3.31 -3.18
N TYR A 33 -13.04 -2.10 -3.71
CA TYR A 33 -13.78 -1.90 -4.96
C TYR A 33 -12.94 -2.18 -6.21
N THR A 34 -11.62 -2.19 -6.08
CA THR A 34 -10.69 -2.49 -7.19
C THR A 34 -10.19 -3.94 -7.16
N SER A 35 -10.41 -4.68 -6.07
CA SER A 35 -9.98 -6.06 -5.93
C SER A 35 -10.86 -7.03 -6.73
N GLN A 36 -10.22 -7.90 -7.52
CA GLN A 36 -10.89 -8.95 -8.32
C GLN A 36 -10.28 -10.33 -8.02
N PRO A 37 -11.01 -11.44 -8.25
CA PRO A 37 -10.52 -12.78 -7.94
C PRO A 37 -9.18 -13.14 -8.60
N LEU A 38 -8.97 -12.71 -9.86
CA LEU A 38 -7.72 -12.94 -10.59
C LEU A 38 -6.71 -11.78 -10.45
N HIS A 39 -7.16 -10.64 -9.94
CA HIS A 39 -6.35 -9.43 -9.75
C HIS A 39 -6.66 -8.85 -8.37
N PRO A 40 -6.18 -9.49 -7.29
CA PRO A 40 -6.43 -9.01 -5.94
C PRO A 40 -5.79 -7.64 -5.77
N ALA A 41 -6.46 -6.74 -5.04
CA ALA A 41 -5.86 -5.45 -4.74
C ALA A 41 -4.54 -5.67 -3.97
N PRO A 42 -3.44 -4.99 -4.35
CA PRO A 42 -2.13 -5.35 -3.80
C PRO A 42 -2.02 -5.14 -2.28
N LEU A 43 -2.84 -4.25 -1.72
CA LEU A 43 -2.98 -4.04 -0.27
C LEU A 43 -3.44 -5.29 0.48
N PHE A 44 -4.45 -6.00 -0.03
CA PHE A 44 -4.94 -7.23 0.61
C PHE A 44 -3.97 -8.38 0.41
N LEU A 45 -3.39 -8.50 -0.79
CA LEU A 45 -2.38 -9.52 -1.05
C LEU A 45 -1.16 -9.33 -0.15
N GLY A 46 -0.67 -8.09 -0.02
CA GLY A 46 0.42 -7.73 0.88
C GLY A 46 0.13 -8.08 2.34
N LEU A 47 -1.08 -7.79 2.83
CA LEU A 47 -1.50 -8.13 4.20
C LEU A 47 -1.46 -9.63 4.47
N ILE A 48 -1.99 -10.43 3.54
CA ILE A 48 -1.99 -11.90 3.68
C ILE A 48 -0.57 -12.45 3.60
N LEU A 49 0.25 -11.98 2.65
CA LEU A 49 1.65 -12.39 2.54
C LEU A 49 2.47 -12.06 3.79
N ALA A 50 2.24 -10.87 4.37
CA ALA A 50 2.87 -10.48 5.63
C ALA A 50 2.44 -11.39 6.79
N SER A 51 1.15 -11.75 6.86
CA SER A 51 0.66 -12.70 7.87
C SER A 51 1.27 -14.10 7.72
N ALA A 52 1.60 -14.50 6.49
CA ALA A 52 2.25 -15.77 6.17
C ALA A 52 3.80 -15.73 6.32
N GLY A 53 4.39 -14.59 6.69
CA GLY A 53 5.84 -14.42 6.83
C GLY A 53 6.60 -14.25 5.52
N SER A 54 5.91 -14.05 4.39
CA SER A 54 6.52 -13.88 3.06
C SER A 54 6.74 -12.40 2.74
N LEU A 55 7.60 -11.74 3.52
CA LEU A 55 7.78 -10.28 3.50
C LEU A 55 8.47 -9.75 2.23
N VAL A 56 9.31 -10.55 1.57
CA VAL A 56 10.02 -10.14 0.35
C VAL A 56 9.05 -9.80 -0.78
N LEU A 57 8.02 -10.64 -0.96
CA LEU A 57 6.98 -10.43 -1.97
C LEU A 57 6.08 -9.24 -1.62
N SER A 58 5.83 -9.01 -0.31
CA SER A 58 5.01 -7.86 0.11
C SER A 58 5.60 -6.53 -0.35
N SER A 59 6.93 -6.33 -0.27
CA SER A 59 7.55 -5.08 -0.72
C SER A 59 7.42 -4.84 -2.23
N LEU A 60 7.44 -5.90 -3.05
CA LEU A 60 7.30 -5.81 -4.50
C LEU A 60 5.88 -5.42 -4.90
N TYR A 61 4.87 -6.02 -4.28
CA TYR A 61 3.46 -5.67 -4.51
C TYR A 61 3.10 -4.30 -3.93
N MET A 62 3.77 -3.85 -2.88
CA MET A 62 3.57 -2.51 -2.32
C MET A 62 4.06 -1.40 -3.24
N ASN A 63 5.15 -1.62 -3.99
CA ASN A 63 5.57 -0.69 -5.04
C ASN A 63 4.50 -0.52 -6.12
N GLN A 64 3.68 -1.54 -6.39
CA GLN A 64 2.55 -1.42 -7.32
C GLN A 64 1.41 -0.56 -6.76
N VAL A 65 1.16 -0.60 -5.43
CA VAL A 65 0.18 0.30 -4.79
C VAL A 65 0.60 1.76 -4.95
N THR A 66 1.89 2.06 -4.76
CA THR A 66 2.40 3.42 -4.90
C THR A 66 2.36 3.94 -6.35
N GLU A 67 2.42 3.04 -7.33
CA GLU A 67 2.32 3.40 -8.75
C GLU A 67 0.86 3.54 -9.24
N GLU A 68 -0.05 2.65 -8.83
CA GLU A 68 -1.46 2.69 -9.25
C GLU A 68 -2.28 3.77 -8.55
N CYS A 69 -1.92 4.17 -7.33
CA CYS A 69 -2.67 5.14 -6.54
C CYS A 69 -2.19 6.60 -6.70
N ALA A 70 -1.31 6.88 -7.66
CA ALA A 70 -0.65 8.17 -7.88
C ALA A 70 0.18 8.64 -6.67
N ILE A 71 1.50 8.37 -6.68
CA ILE A 71 2.55 9.39 -6.64
C ILE A 71 3.93 8.74 -6.84
N VAL A 72 4.69 9.38 -7.73
CA VAL A 72 6.11 9.15 -8.01
C VAL A 72 6.91 9.30 -6.72
N ILE A 73 7.42 8.19 -6.18
CA ILE A 73 8.59 8.24 -5.29
C ILE A 73 9.79 8.54 -6.20
N LYS A 74 10.14 9.81 -6.30
CA LYS A 74 11.53 10.24 -6.53
C LYS A 74 12.09 10.75 -5.23
#